data_AF-A0A2V7LBJ8-F1
#
_entry.id   AF-A0A2V7LBJ8-F1
#
_cell.length_a   1.000
_cell.length_b   1.000
_cell.length_c   1.000
_cell.angle_alpha   90.00
_cell.angle_beta   90.00
_cell.angle_gamma   90.00
#
_symmetry.space_group_name_H-M   'P 1'
#
loop_
_entity.id
_entity.type
_entity.pdbx_description
1 polymer ?
#
loop_
_entity_poly.entity_id
_entity_poly.type
_entity_poly.pdbx_seq_one_letter_code
_entity_poly.pdbx_strand_id
1 'polypeptide(L)'
;MRLDSVLQASDSLRLPLAAARTLLAAAADTAFATRAPKDTMTITDILAWARAEAARKRQAETEQSAAERARQDLVRRELDSTLVVTVVNKAFLPKDPEQERYEDYISLAFAYRNKGTRTINAFQGDVTFFDAFGDTIYSAHLKVDGPLRPGRTLREPERIIRYNPLRTAHQRLRNTPLSRMKVVWESTDGIFAQP
;
A
#
# COMPACT_ATOMS: atom_id res chain seq x y z
N MET A 1 -3.80 57.62 -1.65
CA MET A 1 -3.57 56.56 -2.66
C MET A 1 -4.83 55.69 -2.66
N ARG A 2 -5.62 55.80 -3.74
CA ARG A 2 -6.97 55.24 -3.87
C ARG A 2 -6.93 53.75 -4.19
N LEU A 3 -7.62 52.95 -3.37
CA LEU A 3 -8.05 51.58 -3.64
C LEU A 3 -9.41 51.57 -4.38
N ASP A 4 -9.63 52.52 -5.30
CA ASP A 4 -10.95 52.75 -5.91
C ASP A 4 -10.85 52.77 -7.44
N SER A 5 -11.06 51.61 -8.05
CA SER A 5 -11.52 51.33 -9.44
C SER A 5 -10.97 49.95 -9.76
N VAL A 6 -11.74 48.86 -9.71
CA VAL A 6 -12.61 48.43 -10.83
C VAL A 6 -13.94 47.80 -10.38
N LEU A 7 -14.22 47.68 -9.08
CA LEU A 7 -15.44 47.00 -8.60
C LEU A 7 -16.50 47.99 -8.11
N GLN A 8 -17.09 48.76 -9.02
CA GLN A 8 -18.36 49.44 -8.74
C GLN A 8 -19.51 48.72 -9.43
N ALA A 9 -20.57 48.50 -8.65
CA ALA A 9 -21.87 47.89 -9.00
C ALA A 9 -21.86 46.36 -9.23
N SER A 10 -22.28 45.61 -8.20
CA SER A 10 -23.29 44.55 -8.27
C SER A 10 -23.42 43.63 -9.51
N ASP A 11 -22.34 43.31 -10.21
CA ASP A 11 -22.31 42.21 -11.19
C ASP A 11 -22.11 40.90 -10.44
N SER A 12 -23.23 40.35 -9.96
CA SER A 12 -23.29 38.96 -9.54
C SER A 12 -23.12 38.06 -10.77
N LEU A 13 -21.86 37.83 -11.15
CA LEU A 13 -21.50 36.88 -12.19
C LEU A 13 -21.89 35.47 -11.73
N ARG A 14 -22.96 34.95 -12.32
CA ARG A 14 -23.40 33.56 -12.09
C ARG A 14 -22.42 32.62 -12.77
N LEU A 15 -21.42 32.17 -12.01
CA LEU A 15 -20.55 31.09 -12.44
C LEU A 15 -21.26 29.74 -12.29
N PRO A 16 -21.19 28.85 -13.30
CA PRO A 16 -21.56 27.46 -13.12
C PRO A 16 -20.80 26.86 -11.94
N LEU A 17 -21.44 26.04 -11.12
CA LEU A 17 -20.82 25.45 -9.94
C LEU A 17 -19.52 24.68 -10.26
N ALA A 18 -19.46 24.04 -11.42
CA ALA A 18 -18.25 23.36 -11.90
C ALA A 18 -17.08 24.33 -12.14
N ALA A 19 -17.36 25.52 -12.68
CA ALA A 19 -16.36 26.57 -12.88
C ALA A 19 -15.85 27.13 -11.55
N ALA A 20 -16.77 27.43 -10.62
CA ALA A 20 -16.43 27.88 -9.27
C ALA A 20 -15.56 26.87 -8.51
N ARG A 21 -15.89 25.57 -8.60
CA ARG A 21 -15.09 24.49 -8.01
C ARG A 21 -13.68 24.40 -8.59
N THR A 22 -13.55 24.60 -9.90
CA THR A 22 -12.23 24.57 -10.57
C THR A 22 -11.35 25.72 -10.10
N LEU A 23 -11.91 26.92 -9.95
CA LEU A 23 -11.19 28.08 -9.41
C LEU A 23 -10.79 27.87 -7.95
N LEU A 24 -11.71 27.39 -7.12
CA LEU A 24 -11.44 27.12 -5.70
C LEU A 24 -10.32 26.09 -5.54
N ALA A 25 -10.35 25.02 -6.35
CA ALA A 25 -9.30 24.01 -6.35
C ALA A 25 -7.93 24.55 -6.79
N ALA A 26 -7.90 25.44 -7.78
CA ALA A 26 -6.66 26.08 -8.24
C ALA A 26 -6.12 27.07 -7.20
N ALA A 27 -6.98 27.81 -6.51
CA ALA A 27 -6.60 28.77 -5.46
C ALA A 27 -6.11 28.09 -4.17
N ALA A 28 -6.59 26.88 -3.89
CA ALA A 28 -6.14 26.06 -2.76
C ALA A 28 -4.78 25.38 -3.02
N ASP A 29 -4.23 25.48 -4.23
CA ASP A 29 -2.94 24.89 -4.56
C ASP A 29 -1.80 25.72 -3.95
N THR A 30 -0.83 25.06 -3.31
CA THR A 30 0.33 25.71 -2.69
C THR A 30 1.23 26.42 -3.71
N ALA A 31 1.17 26.02 -4.99
CA ALA A 31 1.88 26.69 -6.08
C ALA A 31 1.15 27.95 -6.60
N PHE A 32 -0.09 28.22 -6.15
CA PHE A 32 -0.91 29.35 -6.63
C PHE A 32 -0.17 30.69 -6.53
N ALA A 33 0.47 30.95 -5.40
CA ALA A 33 1.19 32.21 -5.16
C ALA A 33 2.30 32.49 -6.20
N THR A 34 2.86 31.44 -6.79
CA THR A 34 3.95 31.55 -7.80
C THR A 34 3.45 31.63 -9.24
N ARG A 35 2.20 31.22 -9.50
CA ARG A 35 1.62 31.15 -10.85
C ARG A 35 0.24 31.80 -10.92
N ALA A 36 -0.01 32.77 -10.05
CA ALA A 36 -1.30 33.41 -9.91
C ALA A 36 -1.71 34.10 -11.22
N PRO A 37 -3.01 34.11 -11.57
CA PRO A 37 -3.53 34.95 -12.63
C PRO A 37 -3.18 36.42 -12.40
N LYS A 38 -2.95 37.15 -13.48
CA LYS A 38 -2.69 38.60 -13.42
C LYS A 38 -4.01 39.37 -13.37
N ASP A 39 -4.01 40.53 -12.71
CA ASP A 39 -5.19 41.40 -12.58
C ASP A 39 -5.75 41.88 -13.93
N THR A 40 -4.98 41.79 -15.01
CA THR A 40 -5.39 42.14 -16.37
C THR A 40 -6.17 41.04 -17.10
N MET A 41 -6.31 39.84 -16.51
CA MET A 41 -6.98 38.70 -17.14
C MET A 41 -8.51 38.80 -16.97
N THR A 42 -9.26 38.45 -18.01
CA THR A 42 -10.72 38.33 -17.89
C THR A 42 -11.10 37.08 -17.10
N ILE A 43 -12.33 37.01 -16.59
CA ILE A 43 -12.84 35.81 -15.89
C ILE A 43 -12.74 34.57 -16.78
N THR A 44 -12.96 34.70 -18.09
CA THR A 44 -12.80 33.61 -19.06
C THR A 44 -11.35 33.13 -19.13
N ASP A 45 -10.39 34.06 -19.13
CA ASP A 45 -8.96 33.74 -19.14
C ASP A 45 -8.53 33.06 -17.84
N ILE A 46 -9.06 33.53 -16.70
CA ILE A 46 -8.80 32.92 -15.38
C ILE A 46 -9.37 31.50 -15.32
N LEU A 47 -10.57 31.26 -15.88
CA LEU A 47 -11.15 29.92 -15.98
C LEU A 47 -10.35 29.00 -16.90
N ALA A 48 -9.86 29.52 -18.03
CA ALA A 48 -8.99 28.77 -18.94
C ALA A 48 -7.68 28.38 -18.27
N TRP A 49 -7.05 29.32 -17.54
CA TRP A 49 -5.85 29.08 -16.73
C TRP A 49 -6.10 28.00 -15.67
N ALA A 50 -7.19 28.10 -14.90
CA ALA A 50 -7.48 27.15 -13.82
C ALA A 50 -7.72 25.72 -14.35
N ARG A 51 -8.38 25.59 -15.51
CA ARG A 51 -8.55 24.31 -16.21
C ARG A 51 -7.22 23.75 -16.71
N ALA A 52 -6.35 24.60 -17.27
CA ALA A 52 -5.03 24.19 -17.74
C ALA A 52 -4.15 23.71 -16.57
N GLU A 53 -4.19 24.38 -15.43
CA GLU A 53 -3.42 23.97 -14.25
C GLU A 53 -3.97 22.67 -13.65
N ALA A 54 -5.30 22.51 -13.59
CA ALA A 54 -5.92 21.24 -13.19
C ALA A 54 -5.55 20.09 -14.15
N ALA A 55 -5.48 20.34 -15.45
CA ALA A 55 -5.06 19.34 -16.44
C ALA A 55 -3.59 18.95 -16.26
N ARG A 56 -2.69 19.93 -16.07
CA ARG A 56 -1.27 19.68 -15.80
C ARG A 56 -1.06 18.87 -14.53
N LYS A 57 -1.77 19.23 -13.46
CA LYS A 57 -1.71 18.52 -12.18
C LYS A 57 -2.17 17.08 -12.33
N ARG A 58 -3.29 16.84 -13.01
CA ARG A 58 -3.76 15.49 -13.32
C ARG A 58 -2.77 14.70 -14.16
N GLN A 59 -2.13 15.33 -15.14
CA GLN A 59 -1.08 14.70 -15.94
C GLN A 59 0.12 14.33 -15.08
N ALA A 60 0.63 15.25 -14.26
CA ALA A 60 1.73 14.99 -13.33
C ALA A 60 1.39 13.91 -12.31
N GLU A 61 0.18 13.91 -11.73
CA GLU A 61 -0.29 12.85 -10.81
C GLU A 61 -0.41 11.51 -11.54
N THR A 62 -0.89 11.50 -12.78
CA THR A 62 -0.99 10.30 -13.60
C THR A 62 0.41 9.75 -13.90
N GLU A 63 1.35 10.59 -14.33
CA GLU A 63 2.73 10.23 -14.61
C GLU A 63 3.46 9.75 -13.35
N GLN A 64 3.33 10.45 -12.22
CA GLN A 64 3.89 10.02 -10.94
C GLN A 64 3.31 8.68 -10.49
N SER A 65 1.99 8.49 -10.61
CA SER A 65 1.36 7.22 -10.27
C SER A 65 1.79 6.09 -11.21
N ALA A 66 2.03 6.39 -12.50
CA ALA A 66 2.52 5.41 -13.46
C ALA A 66 3.98 5.04 -13.18
N ALA A 67 4.82 6.03 -12.85
CA ALA A 67 6.22 5.81 -12.48
C ALA A 67 6.34 5.01 -11.18
N GLU A 68 5.51 5.31 -10.17
CA GLU A 68 5.49 4.55 -8.92
C GLU A 68 5.01 3.11 -9.13
N ARG A 69 3.95 2.90 -9.93
CA ARG A 69 3.52 1.53 -10.30
C ARG A 69 4.62 0.76 -11.03
N ALA A 70 5.30 1.39 -11.99
CA ALA A 70 6.39 0.76 -12.72
C ALA A 70 7.56 0.39 -11.78
N ARG A 71 7.88 1.25 -10.81
CA ARG A 71 8.88 0.97 -9.79
C ARG A 71 8.46 -0.22 -8.91
N GLN A 72 7.23 -0.21 -8.41
CA GLN A 72 6.68 -1.29 -7.58
C GLN A 72 6.68 -2.63 -8.32
N ASP A 73 6.30 -2.63 -9.60
CA ASP A 73 6.33 -3.84 -10.43
C ASP A 73 7.76 -4.39 -10.61
N LEU A 74 8.76 -3.52 -10.76
CA LEU A 74 10.17 -3.93 -10.85
C LEU A 74 10.65 -4.53 -9.53
N VAL A 75 10.37 -3.86 -8.41
CA VAL A 75 10.71 -4.34 -7.06
C VAL A 75 10.04 -5.68 -6.77
N ARG A 76 8.75 -5.80 -7.09
CA ARG A 76 7.97 -7.03 -6.93
C ARG A 76 8.59 -8.18 -7.72
N ARG A 77 8.93 -7.97 -8.99
CA ARG A 77 9.59 -8.99 -9.82
C ARG A 77 10.98 -9.38 -9.27
N GLU A 78 11.74 -8.42 -8.76
CA GLU A 78 13.03 -8.70 -8.12
C GLU A 78 12.85 -9.52 -6.84
N LEU A 79 11.86 -9.20 -6.00
CA LEU A 79 11.54 -9.98 -4.80
C LEU A 79 11.04 -11.38 -5.14
N ASP A 80 10.09 -11.52 -6.06
CA ASP A 80 9.51 -12.81 -6.42
C ASP A 80 10.57 -13.78 -6.99
N SER A 81 11.63 -13.26 -7.62
CA SER A 81 12.73 -14.06 -8.15
C SER A 81 13.84 -14.35 -7.13
N THR A 82 14.01 -13.52 -6.09
CA THR A 82 15.14 -13.61 -5.16
C THR A 82 14.77 -14.06 -3.75
N LEU A 83 13.57 -13.72 -3.27
CA LEU A 83 13.11 -14.02 -1.93
C LEU A 83 12.32 -15.32 -1.91
N VAL A 84 12.74 -16.25 -1.06
CA VAL A 84 11.97 -17.46 -0.77
C VAL A 84 11.37 -17.36 0.61
N VAL A 85 10.04 -17.42 0.67
CA VAL A 85 9.27 -17.46 1.91
C VAL A 85 8.81 -18.89 2.14
N THR A 86 9.04 -19.41 3.34
CA THR A 86 8.68 -20.78 3.74
C THR A 86 7.92 -20.77 5.05
N VAL A 87 6.81 -21.49 5.11
CA VAL A 87 6.13 -21.80 6.36
C VAL A 87 6.83 -23.02 6.97
N VAL A 88 7.56 -22.80 8.05
CA VAL A 88 8.39 -23.82 8.71
C VAL A 88 7.54 -24.68 9.65
N ASN A 89 6.58 -24.05 10.33
CA ASN A 89 5.75 -24.71 11.31
C ASN A 89 4.33 -24.14 11.29
N LYS A 90 3.35 -25.01 11.58
CA LYS A 90 1.98 -24.64 11.89
C LYS A 90 1.50 -25.51 13.05
N ALA A 91 1.17 -24.89 14.17
CA ALA A 91 0.70 -25.59 15.36
C ALA A 91 -0.61 -25.00 15.88
N PHE A 92 -1.38 -25.82 16.62
CA PHE A 92 -2.50 -25.37 17.42
C PHE A 92 -2.10 -25.43 18.89
N LEU A 93 -2.26 -24.31 19.60
CA LEU A 93 -1.91 -24.14 21.00
C LEU A 93 -3.22 -24.04 21.80
N PRO A 94 -3.72 -25.15 22.38
CA PRO A 94 -4.96 -25.13 23.14
C PRO A 94 -4.81 -24.30 24.42
N LYS A 95 -5.89 -23.70 24.90
CA LYS A 95 -5.94 -23.04 26.20
C LYS A 95 -5.35 -23.95 27.29
N ASP A 96 -4.44 -23.38 28.06
CA ASP A 96 -3.69 -24.04 29.12
C ASP A 96 -3.28 -23.00 30.18
N PRO A 97 -4.10 -22.80 31.22
CA PRO A 97 -3.84 -21.81 32.27
C PRO A 97 -2.54 -22.07 33.05
N GLU A 98 -2.10 -23.33 33.17
CA GLU A 98 -0.85 -23.71 33.85
C GLU A 98 0.39 -23.21 33.10
N GLN A 99 0.25 -22.91 31.81
CA GLN A 99 1.28 -22.32 30.94
C GLN A 99 0.95 -20.85 30.59
N GLU A 100 0.14 -20.18 31.41
CA GLU A 100 -0.31 -18.79 31.24
C GLU A 100 -1.04 -18.52 29.90
N ARG A 101 -1.58 -19.58 29.26
CA ARG A 101 -2.26 -19.50 27.96
C ARG A 101 -3.76 -19.57 28.15
N TYR A 102 -4.39 -18.42 28.33
CA TYR A 102 -5.83 -18.33 28.65
C TYR A 102 -6.79 -18.52 27.47
N GLU A 103 -6.26 -18.60 26.25
CA GLU A 103 -7.03 -18.71 25.02
C GLU A 103 -6.42 -19.74 24.07
N ASP A 104 -7.19 -20.19 23.10
CA ASP A 104 -6.70 -21.02 22.01
C ASP A 104 -5.97 -20.16 20.97
N TYR A 105 -4.84 -20.66 20.47
CA TYR A 105 -4.08 -19.97 19.42
C TYR A 105 -3.70 -20.91 18.27
N ILE A 106 -3.48 -20.32 17.10
CA ILE A 106 -2.77 -20.95 15.99
C ILE A 106 -1.41 -20.26 15.89
N SER A 107 -0.35 -21.05 15.85
CA SER A 107 1.01 -20.58 15.65
C SER A 107 1.47 -20.87 14.22
N LEU A 108 2.11 -19.87 13.58
CA LEU A 108 2.74 -19.99 12.26
C LEU A 108 4.19 -19.50 12.33
N ALA A 109 5.13 -20.34 11.94
CA ALA A 109 6.55 -19.96 11.84
C ALA A 109 6.93 -19.74 10.37
N PHE A 110 7.55 -18.60 10.09
CA PHE A 110 8.03 -18.23 8.75
C PHE A 110 9.56 -18.17 8.71
N ALA A 111 10.13 -18.60 7.60
CA ALA A 111 11.53 -18.38 7.27
C ALA A 111 11.66 -17.73 5.90
N TYR A 112 12.59 -16.79 5.81
CA TYR A 112 12.82 -15.96 4.64
C TYR A 112 14.25 -16.15 4.20
N ARG A 113 14.48 -16.59 2.97
CA ARG A 113 15.82 -16.77 2.41
C ARG A 113 16.00 -15.85 1.21
N ASN A 114 17.03 -15.01 1.27
CA ASN A 114 17.46 -14.22 0.14
C ASN A 114 18.41 -15.05 -0.73
N LYS A 115 17.97 -15.42 -1.93
CA LYS A 115 18.75 -16.11 -2.96
C LYS A 115 19.34 -15.14 -3.99
N GLY A 116 19.02 -13.85 -3.90
CA GLY A 116 19.57 -12.81 -4.75
C GLY A 116 20.99 -12.42 -4.34
N THR A 117 21.51 -11.40 -5.03
CA THR A 117 22.87 -10.87 -4.85
C THR A 117 22.91 -9.58 -4.04
N ARG A 118 21.76 -8.93 -3.83
CA ARG A 118 21.63 -7.68 -3.08
C ARG A 118 21.00 -7.92 -1.71
N THR A 119 21.36 -7.10 -0.74
CA THR A 119 20.70 -7.10 0.57
C THR A 119 19.27 -6.56 0.43
N ILE A 120 18.30 -7.26 1.01
CA ILE A 120 16.92 -6.79 1.16
C ILE A 120 16.81 -6.14 2.53
N ASN A 121 16.52 -4.85 2.60
CA ASN A 121 16.41 -4.09 3.85
C ASN A 121 15.02 -4.19 4.50
N ALA A 122 13.98 -4.34 3.68
CA ALA A 122 12.61 -4.58 4.12
C ALA A 122 11.82 -5.20 2.97
N PHE A 123 10.78 -5.97 3.29
CA PHE A 123 9.83 -6.48 2.30
C PHE A 123 8.46 -6.72 2.94
N GLN A 124 7.42 -6.69 2.11
CA GLN A 124 6.07 -7.00 2.52
C GLN A 124 5.30 -7.71 1.41
N GLY A 125 4.27 -8.45 1.79
CA GLY A 125 3.46 -9.28 0.89
C GLY A 125 2.55 -10.21 1.66
N ASP A 126 1.91 -11.13 0.96
CA ASP A 126 0.92 -12.03 1.53
C ASP A 126 1.32 -13.49 1.34
N VAL A 127 1.21 -14.28 2.41
CA VAL A 127 1.25 -15.74 2.33
C VAL A 127 -0.16 -16.28 2.38
N THR A 128 -0.59 -16.89 1.29
CA THR A 128 -1.92 -17.48 1.17
C THR A 128 -1.85 -19.01 1.23
N PHE A 129 -2.67 -19.57 2.11
CA PHE A 129 -2.84 -21.00 2.32
C PHE A 129 -4.08 -21.44 1.55
N PHE A 130 -3.92 -22.42 0.67
CA PHE A 130 -4.99 -23.05 -0.09
C PHE A 130 -5.14 -24.51 0.31
N ASP A 131 -6.36 -25.04 0.18
CA ASP A 131 -6.57 -26.49 0.31
C ASP A 131 -6.16 -27.25 -0.96
N ALA A 132 -6.41 -28.55 -0.97
CA ALA A 132 -6.08 -29.43 -2.09
C ALA A 132 -6.86 -29.11 -3.38
N PHE A 133 -8.00 -28.43 -3.29
CA PHE A 133 -8.84 -28.04 -4.43
C PHE A 133 -8.54 -26.63 -4.92
N GLY A 134 -7.70 -25.87 -4.20
CA GLY A 134 -7.31 -24.50 -4.54
C GLY A 134 -8.16 -23.43 -3.86
N ASP A 135 -9.04 -23.80 -2.92
CA ASP A 135 -9.81 -22.82 -2.17
C ASP A 135 -8.97 -22.17 -1.07
N THR A 136 -9.06 -20.85 -0.95
CA THR A 136 -8.36 -20.10 0.10
C THR A 136 -8.83 -20.52 1.49
N ILE A 137 -7.88 -20.96 2.33
CA ILE A 137 -8.07 -21.26 3.74
C ILE A 137 -7.86 -20.00 4.58
N TYR A 138 -6.73 -19.32 4.36
CA TYR A 138 -6.29 -18.17 5.14
C TYR A 138 -5.21 -17.39 4.38
N SER A 139 -5.11 -16.09 4.62
CA SER A 139 -4.00 -15.26 4.11
C SER A 139 -3.41 -14.45 5.26
N ALA A 140 -2.09 -14.40 5.32
CA ALA A 140 -1.32 -13.68 6.32
C ALA A 140 -0.48 -12.59 5.65
N HIS A 141 -0.75 -11.34 6.00
CA HIS A 141 0.08 -10.21 5.58
C HIS A 141 1.40 -10.20 6.36
N LEU A 142 2.51 -10.34 5.65
CA LEU A 142 3.86 -10.30 6.20
C LEU A 142 4.48 -8.94 5.87
N LYS A 143 5.07 -8.33 6.89
CA LYS A 143 5.89 -7.13 6.77
C LYS A 143 7.11 -7.34 7.66
N VAL A 144 8.28 -7.37 7.02
CA VAL A 144 9.54 -7.71 7.66
C VAL A 144 10.50 -6.56 7.45
N ASP A 145 10.95 -5.99 8.55
CA ASP A 145 11.94 -4.93 8.59
C ASP A 145 13.29 -5.50 9.04
N GLY A 146 14.37 -5.07 8.39
CA GLY A 146 15.73 -5.43 8.76
C GLY A 146 16.51 -6.12 7.64
N PRO A 147 17.85 -5.99 7.63
CA PRO A 147 18.67 -6.42 6.52
C PRO A 147 18.78 -7.95 6.41
N LEU A 148 18.23 -8.51 5.33
CA LEU A 148 18.42 -9.88 4.89
C LEU A 148 19.50 -9.93 3.80
N ARG A 149 20.74 -10.22 4.22
CA ARG A 149 21.90 -10.32 3.33
C ARG A 149 21.77 -11.49 2.32
N PRO A 150 22.43 -11.41 1.16
CA PRO A 150 22.51 -12.50 0.18
C PRO A 150 22.89 -13.84 0.81
N GLY A 151 22.19 -14.91 0.41
CA GLY A 151 22.40 -16.28 0.88
C GLY A 151 21.92 -16.55 2.32
N ARG A 152 21.52 -15.53 3.08
CA ARG A 152 21.08 -15.70 4.48
C ARG A 152 19.61 -16.08 4.57
N THR A 153 19.30 -16.80 5.65
CA THR A 153 17.94 -17.12 6.05
C THR A 153 17.64 -16.44 7.37
N LEU A 154 16.55 -15.67 7.42
CA LEU A 154 15.96 -15.12 8.63
C LEU A 154 14.82 -16.04 9.07
N ARG A 155 14.77 -16.36 10.35
CA ARG A 155 13.64 -17.06 10.99
C ARG A 155 12.99 -16.07 11.94
N GLU A 156 11.73 -15.75 11.71
CA GLU A 156 10.99 -14.90 12.64
C GLU A 156 10.46 -15.71 13.82
N PRO A 157 10.22 -15.05 14.96
CA PRO A 157 9.38 -15.61 16.02
C PRO A 157 8.05 -16.08 15.44
N GLU A 158 7.46 -17.10 16.07
CA GLU A 158 6.17 -17.61 15.62
C GLU A 158 5.10 -16.53 15.71
N ARG A 159 4.31 -16.38 14.65
CA ARG A 159 3.15 -15.51 14.63
C ARG A 159 2.00 -16.20 15.32
N ILE A 160 1.49 -15.56 16.37
CA ILE A 160 0.38 -16.07 17.18
C ILE A 160 -0.93 -15.44 16.72
N ILE A 161 -1.88 -16.30 16.35
CA ILE A 161 -3.22 -15.91 15.90
C ILE A 161 -4.21 -16.43 16.94
N ARG A 162 -4.97 -15.53 17.58
CA ARG A 162 -6.08 -15.92 18.46
C ARG A 162 -7.09 -16.74 17.68
N TYR A 163 -7.36 -17.97 18.11
CA TYR A 163 -8.31 -18.86 17.46
C TYR A 163 -9.74 -18.38 17.75
N ASN A 164 -10.53 -18.21 16.69
CA ASN A 164 -11.94 -17.89 16.81
C ASN A 164 -12.74 -19.05 16.18
N PRO A 165 -13.46 -19.86 16.98
CA PRO A 165 -14.20 -21.01 16.48
C PRO A 165 -15.38 -20.63 15.60
N LEU A 166 -15.80 -19.37 15.54
CA LEU A 166 -16.87 -18.90 14.65
C LEU A 166 -16.36 -18.50 13.26
N ARG A 167 -15.03 -18.40 13.07
CA ARG A 167 -14.43 -18.06 11.78
C ARG A 167 -14.04 -19.33 11.04
N THR A 168 -14.71 -19.62 9.93
CA THR A 168 -14.41 -20.77 9.06
C THR A 168 -12.94 -20.81 8.64
N ALA A 169 -12.34 -19.65 8.33
CA ALA A 169 -10.91 -19.57 8.01
C ALA A 169 -10.01 -20.08 9.15
N HIS A 170 -10.33 -19.77 10.41
CA HIS A 170 -9.57 -20.25 11.57
C HIS A 170 -9.79 -21.75 11.78
N GLN A 171 -11.03 -22.23 11.65
CA GLN A 171 -11.32 -23.67 11.71
C GLN A 171 -10.53 -24.44 10.65
N ARG A 172 -10.55 -23.99 9.39
CA ARG A 172 -9.83 -24.63 8.28
C ARG A 172 -8.32 -24.56 8.46
N LEU A 173 -7.78 -23.42 8.89
CA LEU A 173 -6.35 -23.25 9.17
C LEU A 173 -5.87 -24.16 10.31
N ARG A 174 -6.68 -24.33 11.37
CA ARG A 174 -6.42 -25.27 12.46
C ARG A 174 -6.45 -26.72 11.97
N ASN A 175 -7.56 -27.11 11.35
CA ASN A 175 -7.90 -28.52 11.10
C ASN A 175 -7.16 -29.13 9.91
N THR A 176 -6.73 -28.32 8.95
CA THR A 176 -5.98 -28.81 7.79
C THR A 176 -4.50 -28.91 8.18
N PRO A 177 -3.83 -30.06 8.05
CA PRO A 177 -2.38 -30.15 8.26
C PRO A 177 -1.61 -29.34 7.23
N LEU A 178 -0.46 -28.77 7.59
CA LEU A 178 0.36 -27.98 6.64
C LEU A 178 0.77 -28.80 5.40
N SER A 179 1.01 -30.11 5.57
CA SER A 179 1.32 -31.03 4.47
C SER A 179 0.20 -31.23 3.45
N ARG A 180 -1.03 -30.82 3.78
CA ARG A 180 -2.21 -30.84 2.89
C ARG A 180 -2.59 -29.46 2.38
N MET A 181 -1.78 -28.44 2.66
CA MET A 181 -1.97 -27.08 2.16
C MET A 181 -1.01 -26.80 1.03
N LYS A 182 -1.49 -26.09 0.01
CA LYS A 182 -0.61 -25.36 -0.90
C LYS A 182 -0.37 -23.97 -0.31
N VAL A 183 0.88 -23.57 -0.22
CA VAL A 183 1.27 -22.25 0.28
C VAL A 183 1.83 -21.43 -0.88
N VAL A 184 1.31 -20.23 -1.08
CA VAL A 184 1.79 -19.30 -2.10
C VAL A 184 2.20 -18.00 -1.41
N TRP A 185 3.34 -17.47 -1.82
CA TRP A 185 3.83 -16.15 -1.44
C TRP A 185 3.67 -15.20 -2.62
N GLU A 186 3.15 -14.01 -2.35
CA GLU A 186 3.08 -12.91 -3.32
C GLU A 186 3.67 -11.66 -2.68
N SER A 187 4.75 -11.12 -3.24
CA SER A 187 5.30 -9.86 -2.75
C SER A 187 4.45 -8.67 -3.20
N THR A 188 4.37 -7.66 -2.34
CA THR A 188 3.67 -6.40 -2.61
C THR A 188 4.67 -5.26 -2.81
N ASP A 189 5.69 -5.16 -1.95
CA ASP A 189 6.73 -4.14 -2.05
C ASP A 189 7.98 -4.54 -1.26
N GLY A 190 9.10 -3.85 -1.48
CA GLY A 190 10.28 -3.95 -0.65
C GLY A 190 11.37 -2.95 -0.98
N ILE A 191 12.41 -2.97 -0.15
CA ILE A 191 13.52 -2.03 -0.19
C ILE A 191 14.79 -2.83 -0.27
N PHE A 192 15.54 -2.65 -1.36
CA PHE A 192 16.89 -3.21 -1.51
C PHE A 192 17.93 -2.21 -1.06
N ALA A 193 19.08 -2.70 -0.60
CA ALA A 193 20.25 -1.85 -0.40
C ALA A 193 20.68 -1.22 -1.74
N GLN A 194 21.17 0.03 -1.67
CA GLN A 194 21.78 0.66 -2.84
C GLN A 194 22.98 -0.18 -3.30
N PRO A 195 23.21 -0.28 -4.63
CA PRO A 195 24.34 -1.01 -5.19
C PRO A 195 25.69 -0.46 -4.72
#